data_AF-A0A9P6QPK0-F1
#
_entry.id   AF-A0A9P6QPK0-F1
#
_cell.length_a   1.000
_cell.length_b   1.000
_cell.length_c   1.000
_cell.angle_alpha   90.00
_cell.angle_beta   90.00
_cell.angle_gamma   90.00
#
_symmetry.space_group_name_H-M   'P 1'
#
loop_
_entity.id
_entity.type
_entity.pdbx_description
1 polymer ?
#
loop_
_entity_poly.entity_id
_entity_poly.type
_entity_poly.pdbx_seq_one_letter_code
_entity_poly.pdbx_strand_id
1 'polypeptide(L)'
;MRCIVEGESVSHAFKLKNIPSSDDVDDLKRRIKAEQSPDFDDIVANKLTLWRVSIPKIKQSSAIMIDALDDKTKLDEPRTSIALAFPQPVDDNTYILVQRSPSVRALIRVRLSDESRPTLPINNVRVDLDKIADEFFSPASRNVTFLNEFVQGTHDLPVTKGSISGLPIVGKRGLERPGTAPSLLFVNLPAQSGTLLNQAERILTDFPGKRHLPLFGICVALLINHVFVDVLASVSGCGKTRTAVDLLSRSWGFYFNAGAADYDSSDMHTLIQALSEHRSIYLSDNIPNNTDRIRCLPYGLLYARLLILEHRLNIAENKDNFSCQRWMLLQIATPAFEDVFQAFFQPISVHLHNHDVPSIFALIVQQRFGEVHKLLRSRTLSSSVIPKFIIILDESQVLGRLFPTSFLDGDLKTVRPVLAPILFAFRRLANATSQNNICVMPCGTGLSSDELTWSGGASSGGKLSKGE
;
A
#
# COMPACT_ATOMS: atom_id res chain seq x y z
N MET A 1 -12.51 -35.24 20.66
CA MET A 1 -11.94 -35.02 19.31
C MET A 1 -10.47 -34.60 19.43
N ARG A 2 -9.61 -34.87 18.43
CA ARG A 2 -8.20 -34.44 18.41
C ARG A 2 -8.07 -33.16 17.59
N CYS A 3 -7.40 -32.14 18.13
CA CYS A 3 -7.20 -30.84 17.51
C CYS A 3 -5.70 -30.55 17.36
N ILE A 4 -5.32 -29.88 16.28
CA ILE A 4 -3.94 -29.47 15.97
C ILE A 4 -3.97 -28.03 15.49
N VAL A 5 -3.01 -27.18 15.89
CA VAL A 5 -2.89 -25.83 15.36
C VAL A 5 -2.12 -25.85 14.04
N GLU A 6 -2.55 -25.07 13.05
CA GLU A 6 -1.83 -24.96 11.78
C GLU A 6 -0.36 -24.54 11.98
N GLY A 7 0.56 -25.27 11.34
CA GLY A 7 2.01 -25.09 11.48
C GLY A 7 2.63 -25.96 12.58
N GLU A 8 1.86 -26.71 13.34
CA GLU A 8 2.36 -27.65 14.36
C GLU A 8 2.34 -29.10 13.86
N SER A 9 3.15 -29.95 14.49
CA SER A 9 3.17 -31.40 14.24
C SER A 9 2.08 -32.13 15.02
N VAL A 10 1.76 -33.36 14.62
CA VAL A 10 0.73 -34.19 15.29
C VAL A 10 1.09 -34.50 16.74
N SER A 11 2.38 -34.45 17.11
CA SER A 11 2.82 -34.62 18.50
C SER A 11 2.30 -33.52 19.45
N HIS A 12 1.92 -32.36 18.91
CA HIS A 12 1.32 -31.25 19.66
C HIS A 12 -0.22 -31.29 19.64
N ALA A 13 -0.82 -32.36 19.10
CA ALA A 13 -2.26 -32.51 19.09
C ALA A 13 -2.82 -32.54 20.53
N PHE A 14 -3.86 -31.75 20.79
CA PHE A 14 -4.58 -31.75 22.06
C PHE A 14 -5.96 -32.37 21.90
N LYS A 15 -6.51 -32.89 23.01
CA LYS A 15 -7.78 -33.63 23.00
C LYS A 15 -8.85 -32.85 23.74
N LEU A 16 -9.90 -32.47 23.03
CA LEU A 16 -11.13 -31.97 23.65
C LEU A 16 -11.96 -33.15 24.15
N LYS A 17 -12.23 -33.15 25.47
CA LYS A 17 -13.08 -34.13 26.15
C LYS A 17 -14.51 -33.58 26.25
N ASN A 18 -15.48 -34.49 26.33
CA ASN A 18 -16.89 -34.19 26.64
C ASN A 18 -17.52 -33.12 25.72
N ILE A 19 -17.42 -33.30 24.39
CA ILE A 19 -18.18 -32.48 23.43
C ILE A 19 -19.55 -33.14 23.23
N PRO A 20 -20.66 -32.52 23.68
CA PRO A 20 -22.01 -33.00 23.40
C PRO A 20 -22.27 -33.07 21.89
N SER A 21 -23.01 -34.07 21.44
CA SER A 21 -23.44 -34.17 20.04
C SER A 21 -24.40 -33.05 19.64
N SER A 22 -25.04 -32.41 20.61
CA SER A 22 -25.92 -31.25 20.45
C SER A 22 -25.18 -29.92 20.27
N ASP A 23 -23.88 -29.86 20.60
CA ASP A 23 -23.09 -28.64 20.39
C ASP A 23 -22.95 -28.35 18.89
N ASP A 24 -22.74 -27.07 18.57
CA ASP A 24 -22.46 -26.61 17.21
C ASP A 24 -20.97 -26.24 17.00
N VAL A 25 -20.62 -25.83 15.78
CA VAL A 25 -19.25 -25.43 15.43
C VAL A 25 -18.79 -24.19 16.22
N ASP A 26 -19.70 -23.28 16.60
CA ASP A 26 -19.37 -22.12 17.40
C ASP A 26 -19.08 -22.47 18.86
N ASP A 27 -19.82 -23.41 19.45
CA ASP A 27 -19.51 -24.01 20.75
C ASP A 27 -18.11 -24.65 20.73
N LEU A 28 -17.79 -25.38 19.67
CA LEU A 28 -16.48 -25.99 19.49
C LEU A 28 -15.37 -24.94 19.42
N LYS A 29 -15.55 -23.84 18.68
CA LYS A 29 -14.57 -22.72 18.64
C LYS A 29 -14.34 -22.10 20.02
N ARG A 30 -15.40 -21.91 20.81
CA ARG A 30 -15.29 -21.39 22.18
C ARG A 30 -14.49 -22.33 23.08
N ARG A 31 -14.76 -23.63 22.99
CA ARG A 31 -14.04 -24.66 23.77
C ARG A 31 -12.56 -24.76 23.38
N ILE A 32 -12.24 -24.70 22.09
CA ILE A 32 -10.85 -24.67 21.60
C ILE A 32 -10.09 -23.48 22.18
N LYS A 33 -10.69 -22.29 22.13
CA LYS A 33 -10.08 -21.08 22.71
C LYS A 33 -9.82 -21.23 24.21
N ALA A 34 -10.77 -21.78 24.96
CA ALA A 34 -10.64 -21.96 26.41
C ALA A 34 -9.54 -22.98 26.78
N GLU A 35 -9.47 -24.09 26.06
CA GLU A 35 -8.46 -25.14 26.30
C GLU A 35 -7.04 -24.69 25.98
N GLN A 36 -6.89 -23.77 25.03
CA GLN A 36 -5.60 -23.27 24.56
C GLN A 36 -5.28 -21.85 25.09
N SER A 37 -5.88 -21.46 26.21
CA SER A 37 -5.48 -20.23 26.92
C SER A 37 -4.12 -20.44 27.61
N PRO A 38 -3.17 -19.51 27.52
CA PRO A 38 -3.31 -18.13 27.03
C PRO A 38 -3.08 -17.94 25.52
N ASP A 39 -2.70 -18.97 24.78
CA ASP A 39 -2.20 -18.87 23.40
C ASP A 39 -3.22 -18.36 22.37
N PHE A 40 -4.51 -18.36 22.70
CA PHE A 40 -5.61 -17.86 21.86
C PHE A 40 -6.38 -16.69 22.47
N ASP A 41 -5.88 -16.08 23.55
CA ASP A 41 -6.59 -14.99 24.24
C ASP A 41 -6.81 -13.76 23.33
N ASP A 42 -5.85 -13.49 22.43
CA ASP A 42 -5.84 -12.38 21.47
C ASP A 42 -6.81 -12.57 20.28
N ILE A 43 -7.41 -13.76 20.13
CA ILE A 43 -8.30 -14.09 19.00
C ILE A 43 -9.73 -14.26 19.51
N VAL A 44 -10.69 -13.56 18.91
CA VAL A 44 -12.12 -13.81 19.20
C VAL A 44 -12.49 -15.20 18.67
N ALA A 45 -13.15 -16.04 19.48
CA ALA A 45 -13.41 -17.44 19.14
C ALA A 45 -14.07 -17.63 17.76
N ASN A 46 -15.02 -16.77 17.40
CA ASN A 46 -15.71 -16.80 16.10
C ASN A 46 -14.80 -16.53 14.89
N LYS A 47 -13.61 -15.95 15.10
CA LYS A 47 -12.60 -15.72 14.05
C LYS A 47 -11.70 -16.94 13.82
N LEU A 48 -11.79 -17.98 14.64
CA LEU A 48 -11.07 -19.23 14.38
C LEU A 48 -11.65 -19.90 13.14
N THR A 49 -10.77 -20.33 12.23
CA THR A 49 -11.14 -21.15 11.09
C THR A 49 -10.82 -22.60 11.44
N LEU A 50 -11.83 -23.47 11.40
CA LEU A 50 -11.68 -24.89 11.72
C LEU A 50 -11.79 -25.71 10.44
N TRP A 51 -10.92 -26.70 10.32
CA TRP A 51 -10.94 -27.65 9.23
C TRP A 51 -11.00 -29.07 9.78
N ARG A 52 -11.89 -29.90 9.24
CA ARG A 52 -11.83 -31.35 9.41
C ARG A 52 -10.82 -31.90 8.41
N VAL A 53 -9.83 -32.62 8.88
CA VAL A 53 -8.76 -33.17 8.03
C VAL A 53 -8.46 -34.63 8.39
N SER A 54 -8.01 -35.40 7.41
CA SER A 54 -7.44 -36.73 7.62
C SER A 54 -5.93 -36.67 7.46
N ILE A 55 -5.16 -37.05 8.49
CA ILE A 55 -3.69 -36.96 8.47
C ILE A 55 -3.08 -38.37 8.50
N PRO A 56 -2.46 -38.83 7.39
CA PRO A 56 -1.82 -40.14 7.34
C PRO A 56 -0.67 -40.28 8.34
N LYS A 57 -0.47 -41.49 8.89
CA LYS A 57 0.57 -41.80 9.89
C LYS A 57 2.00 -41.37 9.49
N ILE A 58 2.29 -41.34 8.18
CA ILE A 58 3.61 -40.98 7.64
C ILE A 58 3.91 -39.47 7.80
N LYS A 59 2.88 -38.61 7.89
CA LYS A 59 3.03 -37.14 8.00
C LYS A 59 3.02 -36.62 9.45
N GLN A 60 3.12 -37.50 10.46
CA GLN A 60 2.93 -37.13 11.86
C GLN A 60 4.09 -36.36 12.51
N SER A 61 5.30 -36.41 11.93
CA SER A 61 6.52 -35.79 12.48
C SER A 61 6.83 -34.39 11.94
N SER A 62 6.11 -33.91 10.93
CA SER A 62 6.32 -32.59 10.31
C SER A 62 5.23 -31.58 10.68
N ALA A 63 5.54 -30.29 10.58
CA ALA A 63 4.56 -29.21 10.67
C ALA A 63 3.45 -29.38 9.61
N ILE A 64 2.19 -29.28 10.03
CA ILE A 64 1.02 -29.49 9.16
C ILE A 64 0.52 -28.14 8.64
N MET A 65 0.58 -27.97 7.31
CA MET A 65 0.00 -26.83 6.61
C MET A 65 -1.29 -27.25 5.91
N ILE A 66 -2.35 -26.43 5.99
CA ILE A 66 -3.65 -26.78 5.39
C ILE A 66 -3.52 -27.00 3.87
N ASP A 67 -2.66 -26.25 3.20
CA ASP A 67 -2.46 -26.31 1.75
C ASP A 67 -1.80 -27.59 1.26
N ALA A 68 -1.13 -28.33 2.16
CA ALA A 68 -0.45 -29.59 1.86
C ALA A 68 -1.31 -30.85 2.13
N LEU A 69 -2.58 -30.66 2.51
CA LEU A 69 -3.53 -31.74 2.79
C LEU A 69 -4.55 -31.88 1.66
N ASP A 70 -4.67 -33.10 1.14
CA ASP A 70 -5.58 -33.43 0.05
C ASP A 70 -7.02 -33.62 0.54
N ASP A 71 -7.21 -34.21 1.73
CA ASP A 71 -8.51 -34.42 2.37
C ASP A 71 -8.75 -33.40 3.49
N LYS A 72 -9.41 -32.29 3.12
CA LYS A 72 -9.79 -31.21 4.04
C LYS A 72 -11.20 -30.72 3.76
N THR A 73 -11.99 -30.57 4.81
CA THR A 73 -13.34 -29.97 4.76
C THR A 73 -13.38 -28.79 5.72
N LYS A 74 -13.75 -27.61 5.22
CA LYS A 74 -13.87 -26.41 6.06
C LYS A 74 -15.16 -26.45 6.86
N LEU A 75 -15.09 -26.16 8.16
CA LEU A 75 -16.27 -26.10 9.05
C LEU A 75 -16.79 -24.65 9.08
N ASP A 76 -17.42 -24.24 7.98
CA ASP A 76 -17.79 -22.84 7.73
C ASP A 76 -19.12 -22.42 8.33
N GLU A 77 -20.03 -23.36 8.54
CA GLU A 77 -21.36 -23.09 9.04
C GLU A 77 -21.39 -23.14 10.59
N PRO A 78 -21.58 -21.99 11.27
CA PRO A 78 -21.47 -21.91 12.73
C PRO A 78 -22.47 -22.77 13.49
N ARG A 79 -23.66 -22.94 12.92
CA ARG A 79 -24.80 -23.68 13.50
C ARG A 79 -24.83 -25.15 13.13
N THR A 80 -23.85 -25.65 12.37
CA THR A 80 -23.78 -27.07 12.05
C THR A 80 -23.52 -27.85 13.33
N SER A 81 -24.41 -28.78 13.66
CA SER A 81 -24.21 -29.69 14.79
C SER A 81 -22.94 -30.51 14.61
N ILE A 82 -22.20 -30.72 15.70
CA ILE A 82 -20.99 -31.53 15.71
C ILE A 82 -21.25 -32.98 15.26
N ALA A 83 -22.45 -33.53 15.53
CA ALA A 83 -22.83 -34.85 15.04
C ALA A 83 -22.90 -34.93 13.50
N LEU A 84 -23.31 -33.84 12.86
CA LEU A 84 -23.38 -33.74 11.40
C LEU A 84 -22.01 -33.45 10.77
N ALA A 85 -21.18 -32.64 11.44
CA ALA A 85 -19.82 -32.33 10.98
C ALA A 85 -18.88 -33.55 11.08
N PHE A 86 -19.12 -34.45 12.05
CA PHE A 86 -18.30 -35.64 12.32
C PHE A 86 -19.19 -36.90 12.42
N PRO A 87 -19.66 -37.43 11.28
CA PRO A 87 -20.44 -38.66 11.26
C PRO A 87 -19.58 -39.83 11.76
N GLN A 88 -20.15 -40.70 12.61
CA GLN A 88 -19.46 -41.88 13.12
C GLN A 88 -19.49 -43.04 12.09
N PRO A 89 -18.48 -43.93 12.08
CA PRO A 89 -17.28 -43.91 12.93
C PRO A 89 -16.23 -42.92 12.42
N VAL A 90 -15.67 -42.15 13.35
CA VAL A 90 -14.58 -41.21 13.06
C VAL A 90 -13.28 -42.01 13.00
N ASP A 91 -12.58 -41.98 11.87
CA ASP A 91 -11.27 -42.63 11.72
C ASP A 91 -10.27 -42.07 12.74
N ASP A 92 -9.37 -42.93 13.23
CA ASP A 92 -8.29 -42.58 14.16
C ASP A 92 -7.36 -41.49 13.62
N ASN A 93 -7.34 -41.30 12.30
CA ASN A 93 -6.56 -40.27 11.62
C ASN A 93 -7.31 -38.95 11.40
N THR A 94 -8.52 -38.79 11.96
CA THR A 94 -9.30 -37.56 11.82
C THR A 94 -8.89 -36.53 12.87
N TYR A 95 -8.55 -35.33 12.42
CA TYR A 95 -8.18 -34.20 13.26
C TYR A 95 -8.98 -32.96 12.90
N ILE A 96 -9.05 -32.04 13.86
CA ILE A 96 -9.51 -30.66 13.65
C ILE A 96 -8.26 -29.78 13.52
N LEU A 97 -8.00 -29.26 12.33
CA LEU A 97 -6.94 -28.26 12.15
C LEU A 97 -7.51 -26.87 12.50
N VAL A 98 -6.88 -26.23 13.48
CA VAL A 98 -7.23 -24.91 13.98
C VAL A 98 -6.34 -23.88 13.27
N GLN A 99 -6.92 -23.17 12.33
CA GLN A 99 -6.25 -22.07 11.64
C GLN A 99 -6.59 -20.77 12.36
N ARG A 100 -5.54 -20.10 12.85
CA ARG A 100 -5.65 -18.73 13.35
C ARG A 100 -5.95 -17.84 12.14
N SER A 101 -7.06 -17.10 12.17
CA SER A 101 -7.23 -15.97 11.24
C SER A 101 -5.95 -15.14 11.30
N PRO A 102 -5.38 -14.66 10.17
CA PRO A 102 -4.05 -14.08 10.17
C PRO A 102 -3.99 -12.85 11.08
N SER A 103 -3.66 -13.07 12.35
CA SER A 103 -3.06 -12.08 13.20
C SER A 103 -1.62 -11.96 12.74
N VAL A 104 -1.14 -10.73 12.74
CA VAL A 104 0.11 -10.24 12.15
C VAL A 104 1.37 -11.03 12.59
N ARG A 105 1.26 -11.93 13.58
CA ARG A 105 2.35 -12.77 14.10
C ARG A 105 2.68 -14.00 13.24
N ALA A 106 1.75 -14.56 12.45
CA ALA A 106 2.02 -15.81 11.71
C ALA A 106 2.98 -15.65 10.50
N LEU A 107 3.12 -14.44 9.96
CA LEU A 107 4.11 -14.15 8.91
C LEU A 107 5.57 -14.21 9.40
N ILE A 108 5.79 -14.33 10.71
CA ILE A 108 7.13 -14.33 11.32
C ILE A 108 7.73 -15.75 11.41
N ARG A 109 6.92 -16.82 11.53
CA ARG A 109 7.48 -18.18 11.78
C ARG A 109 7.91 -18.95 10.53
N VAL A 110 7.33 -18.70 9.36
CA VAL A 110 7.68 -19.44 8.12
C VAL A 110 9.06 -19.06 7.55
N ARG A 111 9.70 -18.00 8.06
CA ARG A 111 11.03 -17.55 7.59
C ARG A 111 12.17 -17.73 8.62
N LEU A 112 11.92 -18.39 9.76
CA LEU A 112 12.93 -18.60 10.81
C LEU A 112 13.52 -20.02 10.86
N SER A 113 13.18 -20.90 9.91
CA SER A 113 13.74 -22.26 9.81
C SER A 113 14.90 -22.38 8.81
N ASP A 114 15.63 -21.28 8.57
CA ASP A 114 16.93 -21.31 7.90
C ASP A 114 17.98 -20.77 8.88
N GLU A 115 18.51 -21.66 9.72
CA GLU A 115 19.44 -21.39 10.84
C GLU A 115 20.87 -21.03 10.36
N SER A 116 21.02 -20.12 9.40
CA SER A 116 22.37 -19.74 8.94
C SER A 116 22.56 -18.28 8.49
N ARG A 117 21.68 -17.36 8.87
CA ARG A 117 21.93 -15.90 8.73
C ARG A 117 21.94 -15.16 10.06
N PRO A 118 22.93 -14.30 10.35
CA PRO A 118 22.92 -13.45 11.53
C PRO A 118 21.76 -12.45 11.40
N THR A 119 20.74 -12.63 12.23
CA THR A 119 19.60 -11.73 12.35
C THR A 119 20.05 -10.42 13.01
N LEU A 120 20.11 -9.34 12.23
CA LEU A 120 20.14 -7.99 12.79
C LEU A 120 18.83 -7.76 13.58
N PRO A 121 18.88 -7.44 14.88
CA PRO A 121 17.68 -7.21 15.66
C PRO A 121 16.94 -5.97 15.15
N ILE A 122 15.62 -6.09 15.08
CA ILE A 122 14.61 -5.08 14.66
C ILE A 122 14.90 -3.67 15.19
N ASN A 123 15.45 -3.59 16.40
CA ASN A 123 15.77 -2.34 17.07
C ASN A 123 16.84 -1.52 16.30
N ASN A 124 17.76 -2.16 15.59
CA ASN A 124 18.84 -1.46 14.89
C ASN A 124 18.31 -0.66 13.69
N VAL A 125 17.46 -1.24 12.85
CA VAL A 125 16.88 -0.54 11.68
C VAL A 125 16.07 0.68 12.10
N ARG A 126 15.29 0.55 13.18
CA ARG A 126 14.48 1.68 13.68
C ARG A 126 15.37 2.79 14.24
N VAL A 127 16.40 2.43 15.01
CA VAL A 127 17.37 3.41 15.55
C VAL A 127 18.09 4.15 14.43
N ASP A 128 18.50 3.46 13.37
CA ASP A 128 19.19 4.10 12.24
C ASP A 128 18.26 5.06 11.48
N LEU A 129 17.00 4.65 11.25
CA LEU A 129 16.00 5.51 10.61
C LEU A 129 15.62 6.71 11.48
N ASP A 130 15.47 6.50 12.79
CA ASP A 130 15.19 7.58 13.74
C ASP A 130 16.38 8.55 13.77
N LYS A 131 17.64 8.07 13.69
CA LYS A 131 18.82 8.93 13.56
C LYS A 131 18.81 9.77 12.27
N ILE A 132 18.49 9.15 11.13
CA ILE A 132 18.36 9.87 9.84
C ILE A 132 17.25 10.94 9.93
N ALA A 133 16.14 10.61 10.60
CA ALA A 133 15.06 11.54 10.83
C ALA A 133 15.47 12.69 11.77
N ASP A 134 16.16 12.40 12.88
CA ASP A 134 16.62 13.41 13.84
C ASP A 134 17.60 14.40 13.20
N GLU A 135 18.50 13.92 12.33
CA GLU A 135 19.40 14.78 11.57
C GLU A 135 18.61 15.68 10.60
N PHE A 136 17.67 15.10 9.84
CA PHE A 136 16.85 15.85 8.89
C PHE A 136 15.97 16.90 9.59
N PHE A 137 15.32 16.52 10.71
CA PHE A 137 14.40 17.35 11.50
C PHE A 137 15.09 18.15 12.62
N SER A 138 16.43 18.22 12.62
CA SER A 138 17.17 19.05 13.56
C SER A 138 16.73 20.53 13.48
N PRO A 139 16.57 21.26 14.60
CA PRO A 139 16.17 22.67 14.57
C PRO A 139 17.10 23.59 13.77
N ALA A 140 18.37 23.17 13.59
CA ALA A 140 19.37 23.89 12.80
C ALA A 140 19.36 23.50 11.30
N SER A 141 18.56 22.50 10.92
CA SER A 141 18.46 22.02 9.54
C SER A 141 17.73 23.05 8.67
N ARG A 142 18.36 23.41 7.55
CA ARG A 142 17.75 24.28 6.52
C ARG A 142 16.39 23.76 6.06
N ASN A 143 16.23 22.45 5.96
CA ASN A 143 14.97 21.81 5.57
C ASN A 143 13.84 22.11 6.57
N VAL A 144 14.14 22.09 7.88
CA VAL A 144 13.14 22.39 8.93
C VAL A 144 12.77 23.87 8.92
N THR A 145 13.77 24.75 8.80
CA THR A 145 13.55 26.19 8.65
C THR A 145 12.62 26.47 7.49
N PHE A 146 12.93 25.96 6.30
CA PHE A 146 12.09 26.09 5.10
C PHE A 146 10.68 25.53 5.33
N LEU A 147 10.56 24.31 5.88
CA LEU A 147 9.26 23.69 6.12
C LEU A 147 8.40 24.51 7.11
N ASN A 148 9.01 25.14 8.11
CA ASN A 148 8.32 26.00 9.09
C ASN A 148 7.82 27.28 8.44
N GLU A 149 8.70 27.95 7.70
CA GLU A 149 8.38 29.13 6.89
C GLU A 149 7.22 28.84 5.91
N PHE A 150 7.28 27.70 5.22
CA PHE A 150 6.24 27.27 4.29
C PHE A 150 4.86 27.08 4.94
N VAL A 151 4.81 26.52 6.15
CA VAL A 151 3.54 26.37 6.91
C VAL A 151 3.04 27.70 7.46
N GLN A 152 3.95 28.57 7.91
CA GLN A 152 3.59 29.90 8.41
C GLN A 152 3.12 30.85 7.30
N GLY A 153 3.28 30.45 6.04
CA GLY A 153 2.82 31.21 4.88
C GLY A 153 3.75 32.37 4.53
N THR A 154 5.01 32.32 4.93
CA THR A 154 6.02 33.33 4.60
C THR A 154 6.47 33.25 3.15
N HIS A 155 6.31 32.09 2.50
CA HIS A 155 6.53 31.95 1.07
C HIS A 155 5.28 32.34 0.28
N ASP A 156 5.48 33.20 -0.72
CA ASP A 156 4.48 33.43 -1.76
C ASP A 156 4.16 32.09 -2.42
N LEU A 157 2.94 31.61 -2.22
CA LEU A 157 2.46 30.48 -3.00
C LEU A 157 2.53 30.88 -4.46
N PRO A 158 2.82 29.96 -5.40
CA PRO A 158 2.70 30.20 -6.82
C PRO A 158 1.28 30.71 -7.13
N VAL A 159 1.08 32.04 -7.10
CA VAL A 159 -0.24 32.65 -7.19
C VAL A 159 -0.71 32.41 -8.61
N THR A 160 -1.93 31.91 -8.69
CA THR A 160 -2.71 31.55 -9.89
C THR A 160 -2.91 32.68 -10.92
N LYS A 161 -2.21 33.81 -10.77
CA LYS A 161 -2.30 35.02 -11.61
C LYS A 161 -0.97 35.42 -12.27
N GLY A 162 0.14 34.72 -12.02
CA GLY A 162 1.47 35.10 -12.52
C GLY A 162 2.36 33.95 -12.97
N SER A 163 3.45 34.30 -13.67
CA SER A 163 4.53 33.39 -14.03
C SER A 163 5.38 33.03 -12.82
N ILE A 164 5.68 31.75 -12.64
CA ILE A 164 6.47 31.24 -11.52
C ILE A 164 7.87 30.89 -12.04
N SER A 165 8.90 31.56 -11.52
CA SER A 165 10.29 31.24 -11.83
C SER A 165 10.62 29.82 -11.38
N GLY A 166 11.28 29.03 -12.24
CA GLY A 166 11.66 27.65 -11.94
C GLY A 166 10.68 26.59 -12.49
N LEU A 167 9.45 26.95 -12.87
CA LEU A 167 8.53 26.01 -13.51
C LEU A 167 8.71 26.00 -15.05
N PRO A 168 8.87 24.82 -15.69
CA PRO A 168 9.01 24.75 -17.15
C PRO A 168 7.73 25.12 -17.91
N ILE A 169 7.92 25.78 -19.05
CA ILE A 169 6.90 26.36 -19.94
C ILE A 169 6.15 25.26 -20.71
N VAL A 170 4.82 25.31 -20.76
CA VAL A 170 4.03 24.55 -21.75
C VAL A 170 4.07 25.28 -23.09
N GLY A 171 5.13 25.05 -23.87
CA GLY A 171 5.29 25.63 -25.21
C GLY A 171 4.55 24.84 -26.30
N LYS A 172 4.06 25.52 -27.34
CA LYS A 172 3.80 24.86 -28.62
C LYS A 172 5.13 24.33 -29.16
N ARG A 173 5.16 23.06 -29.62
CA ARG A 173 6.36 22.43 -30.19
C ARG A 173 7.03 23.36 -31.22
N GLY A 174 8.29 23.76 -30.98
CA GLY A 174 9.19 24.28 -32.02
C GLY A 174 9.45 25.79 -32.10
N LEU A 175 9.19 26.61 -31.08
CA LEU A 175 9.54 28.04 -31.09
C LEU A 175 10.33 28.48 -29.84
N GLU A 176 11.25 29.45 -30.05
CA GLU A 176 12.15 30.00 -29.02
C GLU A 176 11.41 30.69 -27.86
N ARG A 177 12.06 30.66 -26.69
CA ARG A 177 11.45 30.78 -25.35
C ARG A 177 11.63 32.17 -24.73
N PRO A 178 10.55 32.85 -24.29
CA PRO A 178 10.64 33.91 -23.28
C PRO A 178 10.73 33.31 -21.86
N GLY A 179 11.44 33.98 -20.93
CA GLY A 179 11.91 33.43 -19.65
C GLY A 179 10.90 33.21 -18.52
N THR A 180 9.62 33.58 -18.66
CA THR A 180 8.62 33.48 -17.57
C THR A 180 7.19 33.35 -18.12
N ALA A 181 6.47 32.24 -17.85
CA ALA A 181 5.06 32.07 -18.21
C ALA A 181 4.24 31.43 -17.07
N PRO A 182 2.94 31.74 -16.93
CA PRO A 182 2.07 31.16 -15.90
C PRO A 182 1.81 29.67 -16.16
N SER A 183 1.91 28.84 -15.11
CA SER A 183 1.55 27.42 -15.19
C SER A 183 0.04 27.24 -15.04
N LEU A 184 -0.63 26.86 -16.13
CA LEU A 184 -2.06 26.54 -16.13
C LEU A 184 -2.41 25.38 -15.17
N LEU A 185 -1.42 24.58 -14.75
CA LEU A 185 -1.61 23.49 -13.78
C LEU A 185 -2.11 23.99 -12.43
N PHE A 186 -1.83 25.24 -12.05
CA PHE A 186 -2.23 25.79 -10.75
C PHE A 186 -3.37 26.82 -10.83
N VAL A 187 -3.79 27.23 -12.03
CA VAL A 187 -4.84 28.24 -12.21
C VAL A 187 -6.19 27.74 -11.68
N ASN A 188 -6.94 28.56 -10.93
CA ASN A 188 -8.27 28.24 -10.40
C ASN A 188 -8.37 26.88 -9.71
N LEU A 189 -7.35 26.51 -8.93
CA LEU A 189 -7.45 25.33 -8.08
C LEU A 189 -8.54 25.53 -7.02
N PRO A 190 -9.37 24.53 -6.79
CA PRO A 190 -10.50 24.61 -5.89
C PRO A 190 -10.05 24.67 -4.43
N ALA A 191 -10.73 25.49 -3.64
CA ALA A 191 -10.65 25.42 -2.19
C ALA A 191 -11.46 24.20 -1.68
N GLN A 192 -11.15 23.73 -0.47
CA GLN A 192 -11.82 22.59 0.17
C GLN A 192 -13.35 22.76 0.34
N SER A 193 -13.90 23.97 0.22
CA SER A 193 -15.34 24.24 0.34
C SER A 193 -15.94 24.80 -0.96
N GLY A 194 -16.97 24.11 -1.47
CA GLY A 194 -17.99 24.73 -2.34
C GLY A 194 -17.98 24.42 -3.84
N THR A 195 -17.12 23.53 -4.37
CA THR A 195 -17.13 23.16 -5.79
C THR A 195 -17.73 21.78 -6.06
N LEU A 196 -18.34 21.62 -7.25
CA LEU A 196 -18.76 20.32 -7.79
C LEU A 196 -17.61 19.32 -7.68
N LEU A 197 -17.88 18.15 -7.10
CA LEU A 197 -16.95 17.02 -7.06
C LEU A 197 -16.39 16.78 -8.46
N ASN A 198 -15.07 16.70 -8.57
CA ASN A 198 -14.46 16.28 -9.81
C ASN A 198 -14.80 14.80 -10.07
N GLN A 199 -14.60 14.34 -11.30
CA GLN A 199 -15.08 13.02 -11.71
C GLN A 199 -14.41 11.87 -10.94
N ALA A 200 -13.15 12.02 -10.55
CA ALA A 200 -12.45 11.04 -9.72
C ALA A 200 -13.07 10.97 -8.31
N GLU A 201 -13.40 12.11 -7.71
CA GLU A 201 -14.10 12.17 -6.42
C GLU A 201 -15.46 11.50 -6.50
N ARG A 202 -16.24 11.79 -7.56
CA ARG A 202 -17.54 11.12 -7.78
C ARG A 202 -17.40 9.61 -7.86
N ILE A 203 -16.45 9.10 -8.64
CA ILE A 203 -16.19 7.66 -8.73
C ILE A 203 -15.80 7.06 -7.38
N LEU A 204 -15.04 7.77 -6.55
CA LEU A 204 -14.67 7.30 -5.23
C LEU A 204 -15.84 7.33 -4.24
N THR A 205 -16.76 8.29 -4.38
CA THR A 205 -18.02 8.35 -3.63
C THR A 205 -18.96 7.22 -4.03
N ASP A 206 -19.13 6.98 -5.34
CA ASP A 206 -20.03 5.95 -5.87
C ASP A 206 -19.49 4.53 -5.60
N PHE A 207 -18.17 4.38 -5.54
CA PHE A 207 -17.49 3.10 -5.32
C PHE A 207 -16.49 3.16 -4.17
N PRO A 208 -16.96 3.23 -2.90
CA PRO A 208 -16.08 3.35 -1.74
C PRO A 208 -15.15 2.15 -1.55
N GLY A 209 -15.42 1.00 -2.16
CA GLY A 209 -14.52 -0.17 -2.18
C GLY A 209 -13.35 -0.09 -3.16
N LYS A 210 -13.30 0.87 -4.10
CA LYS A 210 -12.22 0.94 -5.11
C LYS A 210 -10.87 1.32 -4.49
N ARG A 211 -9.89 0.43 -4.64
CA ARG A 211 -8.51 0.61 -4.12
C ARG A 211 -7.54 1.15 -5.18
N HIS A 212 -7.94 1.07 -6.44
CA HIS A 212 -7.17 1.56 -7.57
C HIS A 212 -8.10 2.27 -8.54
N LEU A 213 -7.65 3.40 -9.08
CA LEU A 213 -8.36 4.15 -10.11
C LEU A 213 -7.36 4.70 -11.13
N PRO A 214 -7.17 4.04 -12.28
CA PRO A 214 -6.35 4.59 -13.34
C PRO A 214 -6.98 5.89 -13.86
N LEU A 215 -6.19 6.95 -13.99
CA LEU A 215 -6.66 8.18 -14.65
C LEU A 215 -6.39 8.06 -16.14
N PHE A 216 -7.40 7.59 -16.88
CA PHE A 216 -7.42 7.69 -18.33
C PHE A 216 -7.92 9.07 -18.75
N GLY A 217 -7.45 9.57 -19.90
CA GLY A 217 -7.97 10.80 -20.48
C GLY A 217 -9.49 10.70 -20.62
N ILE A 218 -10.22 11.51 -19.85
CA ILE A 218 -11.66 11.34 -19.76
C ILE A 218 -12.32 12.03 -20.96
N CYS A 219 -12.61 11.25 -21.99
CA CYS A 219 -13.80 11.43 -22.81
C CYS A 219 -14.63 10.17 -22.66
N VAL A 220 -15.60 10.15 -21.74
CA VAL A 220 -16.66 9.15 -21.79
C VAL A 220 -17.97 9.89 -21.64
N ALA A 221 -18.74 9.85 -22.73
CA ALA A 221 -20.11 10.31 -22.78
C ALA A 221 -20.94 9.66 -21.65
N LEU A 222 -21.85 10.44 -21.10
CA LEU A 222 -22.93 9.97 -20.23
C LEU A 222 -23.49 8.63 -20.72
N LEU A 223 -23.28 7.55 -19.96
CA LEU A 223 -24.07 6.33 -20.12
C LEU A 223 -24.99 6.20 -18.92
N ILE A 224 -26.16 6.80 -19.08
CA ILE A 224 -27.39 6.34 -18.45
C ILE A 224 -27.61 4.91 -18.98
N ASN A 225 -27.63 3.95 -18.05
CA ASN A 225 -27.98 2.54 -18.25
C ASN A 225 -26.95 1.64 -19.00
N HIS A 226 -26.34 0.75 -18.21
CA HIS A 226 -25.63 -0.48 -18.58
C HIS A 226 -24.26 -0.38 -19.30
N VAL A 227 -23.21 -0.54 -18.47
CA VAL A 227 -21.94 -1.25 -18.71
C VAL A 227 -21.39 -1.22 -20.14
N PHE A 228 -20.52 -0.25 -20.42
CA PHE A 228 -19.34 -0.44 -21.27
C PHE A 228 -18.28 0.59 -20.84
N VAL A 229 -17.19 0.13 -20.23
CA VAL A 229 -15.97 0.94 -20.02
C VAL A 229 -15.05 0.58 -21.17
N ASP A 230 -15.26 1.22 -22.33
CA ASP A 230 -14.23 1.19 -23.37
C ASP A 230 -13.04 2.03 -22.87
N VAL A 231 -11.94 1.32 -22.63
CA VAL A 231 -10.63 1.89 -22.31
C VAL A 231 -10.14 2.61 -23.55
N LEU A 232 -10.54 3.87 -23.72
CA LEU A 232 -9.96 4.73 -24.74
C LEU A 232 -8.51 5.02 -24.37
N ALA A 233 -7.60 4.62 -25.25
CA ALA A 233 -6.16 4.87 -25.13
C ALA A 233 -5.91 6.34 -24.78
N SER A 234 -5.39 6.60 -23.59
CA SER A 234 -5.14 7.95 -23.13
C SER A 234 -4.02 8.59 -23.97
N VAL A 235 -4.35 9.66 -24.68
CA VAL A 235 -3.39 10.49 -25.41
C VAL A 235 -2.73 11.52 -24.48
N SER A 236 -1.51 11.93 -24.81
CA SER A 236 -0.84 13.04 -24.11
C SER A 236 -1.66 14.34 -24.27
N GLY A 237 -1.67 15.19 -23.24
CA GLY A 237 -2.38 16.48 -23.27
C GLY A 237 -3.87 16.44 -22.89
N CYS A 238 -4.44 15.29 -22.53
CA CYS A 238 -5.86 15.17 -22.13
C CYS A 238 -6.16 15.61 -20.67
N GLY A 239 -5.23 16.33 -20.03
CA GLY A 239 -5.46 16.90 -18.69
C GLY A 239 -5.29 15.97 -17.48
N LYS A 240 -4.69 14.77 -17.64
CA LYS A 240 -4.48 13.80 -16.52
C LYS A 240 -3.79 14.43 -15.30
N THR A 241 -2.63 15.03 -15.51
CA THR A 241 -1.86 15.71 -14.47
C THR A 241 -2.68 16.83 -13.83
N ARG A 242 -3.47 17.57 -14.60
CA ARG A 242 -4.38 18.59 -14.05
C ARG A 242 -5.47 17.97 -13.18
N THR A 243 -6.09 16.86 -13.58
CA THR A 243 -7.07 16.14 -12.75
C THR A 243 -6.44 15.61 -11.45
N ALA A 244 -5.21 15.10 -11.52
CA ALA A 244 -4.45 14.66 -10.36
C ALA A 244 -4.18 15.81 -9.37
N VAL A 245 -3.68 16.95 -9.88
CA VAL A 245 -3.44 18.18 -9.10
C VAL A 245 -4.74 18.70 -8.48
N ASP A 246 -5.83 18.73 -9.25
CA ASP A 246 -7.15 19.16 -8.79
C ASP A 246 -7.66 18.29 -7.64
N LEU A 247 -7.55 16.96 -7.78
CA LEU A 247 -7.91 16.00 -6.74
C LEU A 247 -7.09 16.19 -5.45
N LEU A 248 -5.76 16.31 -5.56
CA LEU A 248 -4.88 16.50 -4.41
C LEU A 248 -5.01 17.89 -3.76
N SER A 249 -5.52 18.89 -4.49
CA SER A 249 -5.81 20.18 -3.87
C SER A 249 -6.97 20.11 -2.86
N ARG A 250 -7.86 19.11 -2.99
CA ARG A 250 -8.99 18.85 -2.09
C ARG A 250 -8.76 17.67 -1.14
N SER A 251 -7.95 16.68 -1.53
CA SER A 251 -7.74 15.43 -0.81
C SER A 251 -6.30 15.26 -0.32
N TRP A 252 -6.13 14.69 0.87
CA TRP A 252 -4.81 14.32 1.37
C TRP A 252 -4.24 13.15 0.57
N GLY A 253 -2.97 13.24 0.19
CA GLY A 253 -2.36 12.21 -0.63
C GLY A 253 -0.94 12.53 -1.05
N PHE A 254 -0.32 11.59 -1.77
CA PHE A 254 1.01 11.75 -2.34
C PHE A 254 0.96 11.85 -3.86
N TYR A 255 1.82 12.69 -4.43
CA TYR A 255 2.03 12.79 -5.88
C TYR A 255 3.45 12.37 -6.25
N PHE A 256 3.60 11.32 -7.03
CA PHE A 256 4.87 10.90 -7.58
C PHE A 256 4.83 11.00 -9.10
N ASN A 257 5.92 11.42 -9.72
CA ASN A 257 6.09 11.42 -11.16
C ASN A 257 7.24 10.49 -11.55
N ALA A 258 7.01 9.64 -12.54
CA ALA A 258 8.06 8.80 -13.10
C ALA A 258 8.79 9.44 -14.29
N GLY A 259 8.31 10.59 -14.79
CA GLY A 259 8.90 11.34 -15.89
C GLY A 259 10.14 12.11 -15.45
N ALA A 260 11.27 11.91 -16.15
CA ALA A 260 12.55 12.56 -15.82
C ALA A 260 12.63 14.06 -16.21
N ALA A 261 11.64 14.58 -16.94
CA ALA A 261 11.64 15.94 -17.48
C ALA A 261 10.52 16.81 -16.88
N ASP A 262 9.75 16.26 -15.93
CA ASP A 262 8.49 16.82 -15.50
C ASP A 262 8.53 17.38 -14.08
N TYR A 263 7.43 18.02 -13.69
CA TYR A 263 7.24 18.74 -12.43
C TYR A 263 7.09 17.75 -11.27
N ASP A 264 7.98 17.83 -10.26
CA ASP A 264 7.83 17.36 -8.86
C ASP A 264 9.20 17.06 -8.21
N SER A 265 9.15 16.48 -7.00
CA SER A 265 10.31 15.96 -6.28
C SER A 265 11.09 14.94 -7.10
N SER A 266 12.42 15.01 -7.02
CA SER A 266 13.32 14.03 -7.65
C SER A 266 13.41 12.70 -6.89
N ASP A 267 12.61 12.49 -5.84
CA ASP A 267 12.64 11.29 -5.01
C ASP A 267 12.32 9.98 -5.76
N MET A 268 11.38 10.01 -6.71
CA MET A 268 11.13 8.88 -7.61
C MET A 268 12.29 8.66 -8.59
N HIS A 269 12.93 9.73 -9.06
CA HIS A 269 14.10 9.63 -9.94
C HIS A 269 15.26 8.94 -9.21
N THR A 270 15.52 9.30 -7.96
CA THR A 270 16.51 8.65 -7.09
C THR A 270 16.25 7.17 -6.92
N LEU A 271 14.99 6.78 -6.72
CA LEU A 271 14.60 5.37 -6.66
C LEU A 271 14.95 4.64 -7.96
N ILE A 272 14.64 5.24 -9.12
CA ILE A 272 14.94 4.66 -10.43
C ILE A 272 16.46 4.60 -10.69
N GLN A 273 17.18 5.65 -10.33
CA GLN A 273 18.63 5.76 -10.48
C GLN A 273 19.35 4.70 -9.64
N ALA A 274 18.88 4.46 -8.41
CA ALA A 274 19.42 3.44 -7.52
C ALA A 274 19.39 2.02 -8.13
N LEU A 275 18.39 1.69 -8.95
CA LEU A 275 18.33 0.40 -9.66
C LEU A 275 19.50 0.21 -10.62
N SER A 276 19.91 1.30 -11.27
CA SER A 276 20.99 1.30 -12.24
C SER A 276 22.37 1.43 -11.59
N GLU A 277 22.48 2.12 -10.46
CA GLU A 277 23.74 2.27 -9.71
C GLU A 277 24.07 1.03 -8.88
N HIS A 278 23.04 0.38 -8.32
CA HIS A 278 23.19 -0.80 -7.47
C HIS A 278 22.67 -2.07 -8.17
N ARG A 279 23.09 -2.30 -9.43
CA ARG A 279 22.61 -3.43 -10.26
C ARG A 279 22.80 -4.79 -9.60
N SER A 280 23.91 -4.99 -8.88
CA SER A 280 24.19 -6.25 -8.18
C SER A 280 23.18 -6.56 -7.07
N ILE A 281 22.50 -5.55 -6.54
CA ILE A 281 21.50 -5.67 -5.47
C ILE A 281 20.10 -5.86 -6.06
N TYR A 282 19.74 -5.03 -7.05
CA TYR A 282 18.36 -4.93 -7.55
C TYR A 282 18.10 -5.65 -8.87
N LEU A 283 19.14 -5.98 -9.62
CA LEU A 283 19.07 -6.55 -10.96
C LEU A 283 20.02 -7.74 -11.11
N SER A 284 20.15 -8.54 -10.03
CA SER A 284 20.89 -9.81 -10.05
C SER A 284 20.11 -10.90 -10.78
N ASP A 285 20.71 -12.07 -10.99
CA ASP A 285 20.00 -13.23 -11.55
C ASP A 285 18.94 -13.81 -10.59
N ASN A 286 18.99 -13.45 -9.30
CA ASN A 286 18.01 -13.87 -8.31
C ASN A 286 16.81 -12.91 -8.28
N ILE A 287 15.87 -13.14 -9.20
CA ILE A 287 14.63 -12.35 -9.34
C ILE A 287 13.81 -12.26 -8.03
N PRO A 288 13.60 -13.34 -7.24
CA PRO A 288 12.95 -13.22 -5.93
C PRO A 288 13.65 -12.26 -4.98
N ASN A 289 14.98 -12.32 -4.88
CA ASN A 289 15.77 -11.42 -4.05
C ASN A 289 15.68 -9.98 -4.55
N ASN A 290 15.80 -9.75 -5.87
CA ASN A 290 15.59 -8.44 -6.48
C ASN A 290 14.23 -7.85 -6.09
N THR A 291 13.18 -8.67 -6.14
CA THR A 291 11.80 -8.30 -5.81
C THR A 291 11.65 -7.90 -4.34
N ASP A 292 12.20 -8.70 -3.43
CA ASP A 292 12.14 -8.38 -1.99
C ASP A 292 12.96 -7.12 -1.68
N ARG A 293 14.11 -6.92 -2.33
CA ARG A 293 14.94 -5.72 -2.17
C ARG A 293 14.30 -4.46 -2.72
N ILE A 294 13.78 -4.48 -3.95
CA ILE A 294 13.19 -3.29 -4.56
C ILE A 294 11.96 -2.82 -3.80
N ARG A 295 11.18 -3.74 -3.19
CA ARG A 295 9.99 -3.36 -2.41
C ARG A 295 10.32 -2.43 -1.23
N CYS A 296 11.53 -2.47 -0.68
CA CYS A 296 11.93 -1.58 0.40
C CYS A 296 12.09 -0.12 -0.05
N LEU A 297 12.49 0.16 -1.30
CA LEU A 297 12.71 1.54 -1.75
C LEU A 297 11.41 2.36 -1.80
N PRO A 298 10.30 1.90 -2.41
CA PRO A 298 9.02 2.57 -2.33
C PRO A 298 8.50 2.74 -0.89
N TYR A 299 8.78 1.80 0.01
CA TYR A 299 8.45 1.98 1.42
C TYR A 299 9.27 3.11 2.04
N GLY A 300 10.56 3.24 1.72
CA GLY A 300 11.41 4.33 2.20
C GLY A 300 10.95 5.68 1.69
N LEU A 301 10.52 5.72 0.43
CA LEU A 301 9.91 6.88 -0.21
C LEU A 301 8.63 7.31 0.51
N LEU A 302 7.73 6.36 0.76
CA LEU A 302 6.49 6.60 1.51
C LEU A 302 6.78 7.02 2.97
N TYR A 303 7.77 6.42 3.61
CA TYR A 303 8.19 6.75 4.97
C TYR A 303 8.67 8.20 5.08
N ALA A 304 9.55 8.64 4.18
CA ALA A 304 10.03 10.01 4.12
C ALA A 304 8.87 11.01 4.01
N ARG A 305 7.95 10.78 3.05
CA ARG A 305 6.79 11.66 2.84
C ARG A 305 5.82 11.64 4.02
N LEU A 306 5.64 10.48 4.68
CA LEU A 306 4.79 10.38 5.87
C LEU A 306 5.35 11.17 7.04
N LEU A 307 6.65 11.09 7.32
CA LEU A 307 7.27 11.83 8.40
C LEU A 307 7.25 13.34 8.15
N ILE A 308 7.51 13.79 6.93
CA ILE A 308 7.37 15.20 6.56
C ILE A 308 5.92 15.64 6.79
N LEU A 309 4.93 14.87 6.30
CA LEU A 309 3.52 15.18 6.50
C LEU A 309 3.14 15.22 7.99
N GLU A 310 3.54 14.23 8.78
CA GLU A 310 3.33 14.16 10.24
C GLU A 310 3.88 15.42 10.92
N HIS A 311 5.14 15.74 10.64
CA HIS A 311 5.82 16.90 11.22
C HIS A 311 5.09 18.21 10.89
N ARG A 312 4.63 18.37 9.65
CA ARG A 312 3.85 19.55 9.22
C ARG A 312 2.46 19.61 9.88
N LEU A 313 1.79 18.47 10.02
CA LEU A 313 0.52 18.37 10.74
C LEU A 313 0.68 18.66 12.24
N ASN A 314 1.84 18.44 12.84
CA ASN A 314 2.05 18.73 14.26
C ASN A 314 2.39 20.20 14.53
N ILE A 315 3.01 20.90 13.57
CA ILE A 315 3.42 22.32 13.71
C ILE A 315 2.29 23.28 13.34
N ALA A 316 1.35 22.88 12.50
CA ALA A 316 0.21 23.71 12.14
C ALA A 316 -0.73 23.89 13.35
N GLU A 317 -0.49 24.95 14.14
CA GLU A 317 -1.27 25.35 15.33
C GLU A 317 -2.77 25.54 14.99
N ASN A 318 -3.06 26.07 13.79
CA ASN A 318 -4.41 26.19 13.24
C ASN A 318 -4.61 25.29 12.01
N LYS A 319 -5.82 24.72 11.88
CA LYS A 319 -6.23 23.89 10.74
C LYS A 319 -6.12 24.62 9.40
N ASP A 320 -6.22 25.94 9.41
CA ASP A 320 -6.20 26.78 8.22
C ASP A 320 -4.78 27.05 7.68
N ASN A 321 -3.74 26.86 8.49
CA ASN A 321 -2.36 27.16 8.09
C ASN A 321 -1.77 26.11 7.13
N PHE A 322 -2.29 24.88 7.17
CA PHE A 322 -1.79 23.78 6.34
C PHE A 322 -2.93 22.94 5.76
N SER A 323 -3.25 23.21 4.49
CA SER A 323 -4.33 22.59 3.73
C SER A 323 -3.82 21.54 2.73
N CYS A 324 -4.73 20.73 2.18
CA CYS A 324 -4.42 19.80 1.07
C CYS A 324 -3.74 20.53 -0.10
N GLN A 325 -4.17 21.75 -0.43
CA GLN A 325 -3.58 22.56 -1.48
C GLN A 325 -2.11 22.92 -1.20
N ARG A 326 -1.78 23.37 0.02
CA ARG A 326 -0.39 23.65 0.40
C ARG A 326 0.47 22.39 0.36
N TRP A 327 -0.06 21.27 0.84
CA TRP A 327 0.63 19.98 0.78
C TRP A 327 0.85 19.47 -0.64
N MET A 328 -0.12 19.65 -1.53
CA MET A 328 0.01 19.34 -2.95
C MET A 328 1.08 20.23 -3.60
N LEU A 329 1.07 21.54 -3.34
CA LEU A 329 2.04 22.47 -3.93
C LEU A 329 3.46 22.15 -3.50
N LEU A 330 3.68 21.77 -2.24
CA LEU A 330 4.99 21.36 -1.74
C LEU A 330 5.56 20.21 -2.57
N GLN A 331 4.72 19.27 -3.02
CA GLN A 331 5.13 18.07 -3.77
C GLN A 331 5.35 18.32 -5.27
N ILE A 332 4.51 19.15 -5.89
CA ILE A 332 4.46 19.30 -7.37
C ILE A 332 5.25 20.51 -7.85
N ALA A 333 5.37 21.55 -7.02
CA ALA A 333 6.10 22.76 -7.34
C ALA A 333 7.49 22.81 -6.69
N THR A 334 8.12 21.65 -6.44
CA THR A 334 9.50 21.58 -5.94
C THR A 334 10.51 22.36 -6.77
N PRO A 335 10.39 22.58 -8.11
CA PRO A 335 11.34 23.46 -8.80
C PRO A 335 11.25 24.94 -8.36
N ALA A 336 10.15 25.34 -7.73
CA ALA A 336 9.96 26.66 -7.14
C ALA A 336 10.28 26.69 -5.62
N PHE A 337 10.63 25.55 -5.03
CA PHE A 337 10.82 25.36 -3.60
C PHE A 337 12.09 24.54 -3.30
N GLU A 338 12.35 24.26 -2.03
CA GLU A 338 13.37 23.27 -1.67
C GLU A 338 12.80 21.85 -1.81
N ASP A 339 13.51 20.97 -2.51
CA ASP A 339 13.12 19.56 -2.65
C ASP A 339 13.46 18.76 -1.38
N VAL A 340 12.71 19.06 -0.34
CA VAL A 340 12.79 18.42 0.99
C VAL A 340 12.50 16.92 0.94
N PHE A 341 11.74 16.46 -0.05
CA PHE A 341 11.40 15.05 -0.20
C PHE A 341 12.59 14.25 -0.71
N GLN A 342 13.23 14.73 -1.77
CA GLN A 342 14.48 14.16 -2.25
C GLN A 342 15.58 14.24 -1.19
N ALA A 343 15.74 15.41 -0.55
CA ALA A 343 16.75 15.62 0.49
C ALA A 343 16.60 14.62 1.65
N PHE A 344 15.37 14.26 2.02
CA PHE A 344 15.14 13.27 3.08
C PHE A 344 15.21 11.83 2.59
N PHE A 345 14.69 11.54 1.39
CA PHE A 345 14.67 10.19 0.85
C PHE A 345 16.07 9.69 0.51
N GLN A 346 16.98 10.56 0.04
CA GLN A 346 18.34 10.19 -0.33
C GLN A 346 19.10 9.41 0.77
N PRO A 347 19.25 9.91 2.01
CA PRO A 347 19.94 9.17 3.07
C PRO A 347 19.22 7.87 3.46
N ILE A 348 17.87 7.85 3.39
CA ILE A 348 17.10 6.61 3.59
C ILE A 348 17.44 5.59 2.51
N SER A 349 17.47 6.00 1.24
CA SER A 349 17.83 5.14 0.11
C SER A 349 19.23 4.55 0.29
N VAL A 350 20.21 5.38 0.63
CA VAL A 350 21.59 4.94 0.92
C VAL A 350 21.62 3.91 2.06
N HIS A 351 20.88 4.13 3.14
CA HIS A 351 20.76 3.16 4.22
C HIS A 351 20.17 1.83 3.73
N LEU A 352 19.10 1.86 2.92
CA LEU A 352 18.45 0.68 2.37
C LEU A 352 19.33 -0.09 1.38
N HIS A 353 20.24 0.56 0.67
CA HIS A 353 21.22 -0.10 -0.22
C HIS A 353 22.27 -0.87 0.58
N ASN A 354 22.76 -0.27 1.66
CA ASN A 354 23.88 -0.79 2.44
C ASN A 354 23.47 -1.87 3.45
N HIS A 355 22.18 -2.03 3.72
CA HIS A 355 21.69 -2.96 4.73
C HIS A 355 20.69 -3.96 4.14
N ASP A 356 20.69 -5.19 4.67
CA ASP A 356 19.65 -6.18 4.38
C ASP A 356 18.41 -5.85 5.21
N VAL A 357 17.60 -4.92 4.73
CA VAL A 357 16.47 -4.42 5.50
C VAL A 357 15.28 -5.38 5.36
N PRO A 358 14.85 -6.06 6.45
CA PRO A 358 13.87 -7.13 6.36
C PRO A 358 12.46 -6.65 5.99
N SER A 359 11.57 -7.62 5.75
CA SER A 359 10.10 -7.46 5.61
C SER A 359 9.43 -6.59 6.70
N ILE A 360 10.12 -6.35 7.82
CA ILE A 360 9.63 -5.49 8.90
C ILE A 360 9.55 -4.02 8.53
N PHE A 361 10.33 -3.55 7.56
CA PHE A 361 10.30 -2.14 7.17
C PHE A 361 8.91 -1.73 6.68
N ALA A 362 8.24 -2.60 5.91
CA ALA A 362 6.85 -2.41 5.52
C ALA A 362 5.91 -2.21 6.72
N LEU A 363 6.13 -2.94 7.82
CA LEU A 363 5.33 -2.80 9.05
C LEU A 363 5.58 -1.44 9.73
N ILE A 364 6.83 -0.98 9.77
CA ILE A 364 7.18 0.34 10.32
C ILE A 364 6.45 1.44 9.52
N VAL A 365 6.48 1.37 8.19
CA VAL A 365 5.81 2.35 7.33
C VAL A 365 4.28 2.29 7.48
N GLN A 366 3.70 1.09 7.56
CA GLN A 366 2.26 0.92 7.81
C GLN A 366 1.82 1.47 9.18
N GLN A 367 2.63 1.29 10.23
CA GLN A 367 2.36 1.85 11.55
C GLN A 367 2.38 3.38 11.49
N ARG A 368 3.40 3.97 10.85
CA ARG A 368 3.48 5.42 10.65
C ARG A 368 2.31 5.97 9.85
N PHE A 369 1.90 5.29 8.77
CA PHE A 369 0.69 5.65 8.03
C PHE A 369 -0.55 5.64 8.94
N GLY A 370 -0.68 4.64 9.82
CA GLY A 370 -1.76 4.57 10.80
C GLY A 370 -1.83 5.81 11.71
N GLU A 371 -0.69 6.30 12.21
CA GLU A 371 -0.65 7.50 13.05
C GLU A 371 -0.97 8.78 12.27
N VAL A 372 -0.35 8.98 11.10
CA VAL A 372 -0.66 10.12 10.21
C VAL A 372 -2.14 10.13 9.85
N HIS A 373 -2.71 8.97 9.51
CA HIS A 373 -4.12 8.86 9.15
C HIS A 373 -5.05 9.19 10.34
N LYS A 374 -4.67 8.90 11.58
CA LYS A 374 -5.42 9.36 12.77
C LYS A 374 -5.37 10.88 12.92
N LEU A 375 -4.20 11.50 12.71
CA LEU A 375 -4.04 12.97 12.75
C LEU A 375 -4.88 13.66 11.68
N LEU A 376 -4.93 13.10 10.46
CA LEU A 376 -5.78 13.63 9.38
C LEU A 376 -7.27 13.51 9.71
N ARG A 377 -7.68 12.41 10.36
CA ARG A 377 -9.06 12.21 10.82
C ARG A 377 -9.46 13.21 11.88
N SER A 378 -8.63 13.46 12.90
CA SER A 378 -8.94 14.45 13.94
C SER A 378 -9.05 15.88 13.38
N ARG A 379 -8.41 16.13 12.24
CA ARG A 379 -8.49 17.42 11.54
C ARG A 379 -9.77 17.58 10.71
N THR A 380 -10.36 16.50 10.21
CA THR A 380 -11.56 16.53 9.33
C THR A 380 -12.84 16.49 10.18
N LEU A 381 -13.46 17.65 10.45
CA LEU A 381 -14.48 17.81 11.50
C LEU A 381 -15.94 17.51 11.09
N SER A 382 -16.26 17.11 9.85
CA SER A 382 -17.64 17.32 9.37
C SER A 382 -18.23 16.32 8.37
N SER A 383 -17.61 15.17 8.10
CA SER A 383 -18.16 14.18 7.15
C SER A 383 -18.30 12.79 7.76
N SER A 384 -19.48 12.18 7.59
CA SER A 384 -19.72 10.75 7.87
C SER A 384 -18.95 9.83 6.93
N VAL A 385 -18.42 10.36 5.83
CA VAL A 385 -17.59 9.65 4.85
C VAL A 385 -16.12 10.05 5.06
N ILE A 386 -15.29 9.09 5.44
CA ILE A 386 -13.84 9.27 5.58
C ILE A 386 -13.23 9.41 4.17
N PRO A 387 -12.59 10.54 3.83
CA PRO A 387 -11.94 10.68 2.53
C PRO A 387 -10.76 9.71 2.44
N LYS A 388 -10.61 9.07 1.29
CA LYS A 388 -9.48 8.18 1.03
C LYS A 388 -8.20 8.98 0.90
N PHE A 389 -7.11 8.41 1.41
CA PHE A 389 -5.77 8.87 1.14
C PHE A 389 -5.38 8.49 -0.30
N ILE A 390 -5.05 9.49 -1.10
CA ILE A 390 -4.79 9.30 -2.54
C ILE A 390 -3.27 9.14 -2.77
N ILE A 391 -2.87 8.19 -3.61
CA ILE A 391 -1.48 8.07 -4.08
C ILE A 391 -1.50 8.13 -5.59
N ILE A 392 -0.97 9.19 -6.17
CA ILE A 392 -0.88 9.38 -7.61
C ILE A 392 0.52 9.00 -8.06
N LEU A 393 0.59 8.21 -9.14
CA LEU A 393 1.83 7.87 -9.82
C LEU A 393 1.70 8.29 -11.29
N ASP A 394 2.11 9.51 -11.57
CA ASP A 394 2.08 10.11 -12.90
C ASP A 394 3.20 9.59 -13.80
N GLU A 395 2.96 9.64 -15.10
CA GLU A 395 3.84 9.07 -16.13
C GLU A 395 4.27 7.61 -15.85
N SER A 396 3.43 6.83 -15.18
CA SER A 396 3.72 5.47 -14.71
C SER A 396 4.05 4.47 -15.81
N GLN A 397 3.70 4.75 -17.08
CA GLN A 397 4.14 3.94 -18.23
C GLN A 397 5.66 3.93 -18.38
N VAL A 398 6.38 4.94 -17.87
CA VAL A 398 7.85 4.94 -17.86
C VAL A 398 8.35 3.76 -17.04
N LEU A 399 7.81 3.57 -15.84
CA LEU A 399 8.12 2.43 -14.96
C LEU A 399 7.63 1.10 -15.55
N GLY A 400 6.53 1.10 -16.31
CA GLY A 400 6.04 -0.10 -17.00
C GLY A 400 7.02 -0.65 -18.05
N ARG A 401 7.92 0.19 -18.57
CA ARG A 401 8.92 -0.18 -19.59
C ARG A 401 10.29 -0.49 -19.01
N LEU A 402 10.54 -0.13 -17.76
CA LEU A 402 11.83 -0.33 -17.11
C LEU A 402 11.93 -1.75 -16.52
N PHE A 403 13.00 -2.44 -16.91
CA PHE A 403 13.38 -3.76 -16.39
C PHE A 403 12.24 -4.81 -16.47
N PRO A 404 11.70 -5.09 -17.67
CA PRO A 404 10.42 -5.78 -17.88
C PRO A 404 10.31 -7.18 -17.27
N THR A 405 11.44 -7.84 -16.99
CA THR A 405 11.49 -9.22 -16.52
C THR A 405 12.31 -9.37 -15.23
N SER A 406 12.62 -8.28 -14.54
CA SER A 406 13.57 -8.29 -13.42
C SER A 406 12.93 -8.49 -12.05
N PHE A 407 11.60 -8.41 -11.96
CA PHE A 407 10.85 -8.47 -10.70
C PHE A 407 9.65 -9.40 -10.79
N LEU A 408 9.10 -9.80 -9.64
CA LEU A 408 7.87 -10.61 -9.54
C LEU A 408 6.69 -9.76 -9.11
N ASP A 409 5.51 -10.15 -9.58
CA ASP A 409 4.23 -9.64 -9.11
C ASP A 409 3.96 -10.05 -7.65
N GLY A 410 2.81 -9.62 -7.12
CA GLY A 410 2.34 -10.00 -5.78
C GLY A 410 2.13 -11.50 -5.59
N ASP A 411 1.96 -12.27 -6.68
CA ASP A 411 1.83 -13.74 -6.67
C ASP A 411 3.18 -14.47 -6.53
N LEU A 412 4.30 -13.75 -6.62
CA LEU A 412 5.67 -14.27 -6.61
C LEU A 412 5.96 -15.32 -7.71
N LYS A 413 5.19 -15.33 -8.79
CA LYS A 413 5.33 -16.26 -9.92
C LYS A 413 5.47 -15.52 -11.23
N THR A 414 4.69 -14.47 -11.41
CA THR A 414 4.64 -13.75 -12.68
C THR A 414 5.73 -12.69 -12.72
N VAL A 415 6.58 -12.73 -13.75
CA VAL A 415 7.61 -11.71 -13.97
C VAL A 415 6.99 -10.41 -14.49
N ARG A 416 7.49 -9.28 -13.98
CA ARG A 416 6.94 -7.94 -14.18
C ARG A 416 8.06 -6.88 -14.23
N PRO A 417 7.79 -5.71 -14.85
CA PRO A 417 8.64 -4.52 -14.74
C PRO A 417 8.62 -3.92 -13.34
N VAL A 418 9.50 -2.93 -13.12
CA VAL A 418 9.63 -2.22 -11.84
C VAL A 418 8.32 -1.57 -11.35
N LEU A 419 7.40 -1.22 -12.26
CA LEU A 419 6.09 -0.69 -11.88
C LEU A 419 5.33 -1.60 -10.90
N ALA A 420 5.40 -2.92 -11.07
CA ALA A 420 4.63 -3.86 -10.25
C ALA A 420 5.03 -3.85 -8.76
N PRO A 421 6.33 -4.00 -8.38
CA PRO A 421 6.71 -3.90 -6.97
C PRO A 421 6.48 -2.50 -6.36
N ILE A 422 6.53 -1.42 -7.15
CA ILE A 422 6.18 -0.07 -6.68
C ILE A 422 4.69 0.01 -6.33
N LEU A 423 3.81 -0.40 -7.24
CA LEU A 423 2.37 -0.43 -7.00
C LEU A 423 2.00 -1.37 -5.85
N PHE A 424 2.71 -2.49 -5.69
CA PHE A 424 2.53 -3.39 -4.56
C PHE A 424 2.77 -2.68 -3.22
N ALA A 425 3.86 -1.92 -3.10
CA ALA A 425 4.14 -1.18 -1.87
C ALA A 425 3.09 -0.08 -1.62
N PHE A 426 2.72 0.68 -2.65
CA PHE A 426 1.71 1.75 -2.55
C PHE A 426 0.35 1.23 -2.08
N ARG A 427 -0.11 0.10 -2.66
CA ARG A 427 -1.39 -0.53 -2.30
C ARG A 427 -1.37 -1.14 -0.90
N ARG A 428 -0.19 -1.45 -0.36
CA ARG A 428 0.01 -2.03 0.98
C ARG A 428 0.50 -1.02 2.02
N LEU A 429 0.42 0.28 1.73
CA LEU A 429 0.72 1.32 2.71
C LEU A 429 -0.23 1.27 3.92
N ALA A 430 -1.49 0.93 3.71
CA ALA A 430 -2.43 0.66 4.79
C ALA A 430 -2.39 -0.82 5.19
N ASN A 431 -2.56 -1.08 6.50
CA ASN A 431 -2.78 -2.42 7.01
C ASN A 431 -4.06 -3.04 6.43
N ALA A 432 -4.18 -4.37 6.49
CA ALA A 432 -5.28 -5.12 5.87
C ALA A 432 -6.69 -4.63 6.28
N THR A 433 -6.84 -4.15 7.52
CA THR A 433 -8.12 -3.64 8.05
C THR A 433 -8.46 -2.24 7.55
N SER A 434 -7.49 -1.49 7.03
CA SER A 434 -7.63 -0.10 6.58
C SER A 434 -7.32 0.09 5.09
N GLN A 435 -7.14 -0.99 4.32
CA GLN A 435 -6.78 -0.92 2.90
C GLN A 435 -7.78 -0.13 2.04
N ASN A 436 -9.05 -0.09 2.43
CA ASN A 436 -10.07 0.70 1.72
C ASN A 436 -9.90 2.21 1.93
N ASN A 437 -9.03 2.64 2.86
CA ASN A 437 -8.74 4.05 3.10
C ASN A 437 -7.69 4.60 2.13
N ILE A 438 -7.12 3.78 1.24
CA ILE A 438 -6.15 4.22 0.25
C ILE A 438 -6.71 4.00 -1.15
N CYS A 439 -6.44 4.96 -2.05
CA CYS A 439 -6.63 4.78 -3.48
C CYS A 439 -5.32 5.07 -4.22
N VAL A 440 -4.82 4.10 -4.98
CA VAL A 440 -3.65 4.28 -5.85
C VAL A 440 -4.10 4.57 -7.28
N MET A 441 -3.61 5.67 -7.84
CA MET A 441 -3.97 6.18 -9.17
C MET A 441 -2.73 6.28 -10.06
N PRO A 442 -2.33 5.17 -10.72
CA PRO A 442 -1.36 5.26 -11.80
C PRO A 442 -1.98 6.00 -12.98
N CYS A 443 -1.23 6.93 -13.57
CA CYS A 443 -1.63 7.65 -14.76
C CYS A 443 -0.46 7.81 -15.71
N GLY A 444 -0.76 8.06 -16.99
CA GLY A 444 0.25 7.93 -18.03
C GLY A 444 -0.32 7.81 -19.44
N THR A 445 0.50 8.12 -20.44
CA THR A 445 0.12 7.97 -21.86
C THR A 445 0.44 6.56 -22.33
N GLY A 446 -0.57 5.83 -22.80
CA GLY A 446 -0.39 4.47 -23.31
C GLY A 446 -0.26 3.38 -22.24
N LEU A 447 -0.76 3.62 -21.02
CA LEU A 447 -0.96 2.55 -20.03
C LEU A 447 -2.05 1.58 -20.51
N SER A 448 -1.75 0.28 -20.51
CA SER A 448 -2.73 -0.76 -20.83
C SER A 448 -3.53 -1.19 -19.61
N SER A 449 -4.72 -1.78 -19.84
CA SER A 449 -5.52 -2.40 -18.77
C SER A 449 -4.73 -3.50 -18.03
N ASP A 450 -3.90 -4.25 -18.75
CA ASP A 450 -3.11 -5.34 -18.18
C ASP A 450 -2.05 -4.83 -17.21
N GLU A 451 -1.38 -3.71 -17.54
CA GLU A 451 -0.41 -3.04 -16.67
C GLU A 451 -1.02 -2.57 -15.34
N LEU A 452 -2.34 -2.35 -15.31
CA LEU A 452 -3.07 -1.85 -14.15
C LEU A 452 -3.54 -2.96 -13.20
N THR A 453 -3.69 -4.19 -13.74
CA THR A 453 -4.04 -5.38 -12.95
C THR A 453 -2.84 -5.95 -12.18
N TRP A 454 -1.63 -5.50 -12.46
CA TRP A 454 -0.43 -5.89 -11.71
C TRP A 454 -0.62 -5.53 -10.25
N SER A 455 -0.43 -6.50 -9.34
CA SER A 455 -0.80 -6.52 -7.92
C SER A 455 -2.30 -6.64 -7.55
N GLY A 456 -3.11 -7.32 -8.38
CA GLY A 456 -4.42 -7.86 -7.99
C GLY A 456 -4.29 -9.17 -7.22
N GLY A 457 -4.06 -9.11 -5.90
CA GLY A 457 -4.17 -10.27 -5.03
C GLY A 457 -5.56 -10.90 -5.14
N ALA A 458 -5.61 -12.22 -5.28
CA ALA A 458 -6.81 -13.03 -5.49
C ALA A 458 -7.92 -12.79 -4.44
N SER A 459 -8.80 -11.81 -4.67
CA SER A 459 -10.16 -11.77 -4.11
C SER A 459 -11.02 -10.70 -4.80
N SER A 460 -11.14 -10.76 -6.12
CA SER A 460 -12.30 -10.25 -6.86
C SER A 460 -12.37 -10.92 -8.23
N GLY A 461 -12.26 -12.25 -8.22
CA GLY A 461 -12.64 -13.07 -9.37
C GLY A 461 -14.15 -13.23 -9.39
N GLY A 462 -14.87 -12.18 -9.79
CA GLY A 462 -16.18 -12.40 -10.39
C GLY A 462 -15.93 -13.08 -11.72
N LYS A 463 -16.12 -14.40 -11.78
CA LYS A 463 -16.18 -15.14 -13.05
C LYS A 463 -17.24 -14.45 -13.91
N LEU A 464 -16.82 -13.67 -14.90
CA LEU A 464 -17.64 -13.38 -16.06
C LEU A 464 -17.70 -14.70 -16.84
N SER A 465 -18.75 -15.47 -16.56
CA SER A 465 -19.15 -16.58 -17.41
C SER A 465 -19.31 -16.05 -18.84
N LYS A 466 -18.56 -16.65 -19.78
CA LYS A 466 -18.91 -16.58 -21.19
C LYS A 466 -20.31 -17.17 -21.33
N GLY A 467 -21.26 -16.33 -21.72
CA GLY A 467 -22.59 -16.73 -22.19
C GLY A 467 -22.80 -16.05 -23.54
N GLU A 468 -23.24 -16.85 -24.49
CA GLU A 468 -23.50 -16.57 -25.91
C GLU A 468 -24.39 -15.35 -26.18
#